data_AF-A0A430F6M8-F1
#
_entry.id   AF-A0A430F6M8-F1
#
_cell.length_a   1.000
_cell.length_b   1.000
_cell.length_c   1.000
_cell.angle_alpha   90.00
_cell.angle_beta   90.00
_cell.angle_gamma   90.00
#
_symmetry.space_group_name_H-M   'P 1'
#
loop_
_entity.id
_entity.type
_entity.pdbx_description
1 polymer ?
#
loop_
_entity_poly.entity_id
_entity_poly.type
_entity_poly.pdbx_seq_one_letter_code
_entity_poly.pdbx_strand_id
1 'polypeptide(L)' 'MPMKDADFEAFCKEAKDIPLSDLSTAYFRSQGVGFFNIEDNSINVTGKELQRWMLWCVYYGRPKEEYPLAMNQ' A
#
# COMPACT_ATOMS: atom_id res chain seq x y z
N MET A 1 22.32 -0.42 -1.63
CA MET A 1 21.60 0.35 -2.67
C MET A 1 20.51 1.18 -2.00
N PRO A 2 20.67 2.50 -1.81
CA PRO A 2 19.71 3.33 -1.06
C PRO A 2 18.75 4.16 -1.92
N MET A 3 18.83 4.07 -3.25
CA MET A 3 18.09 4.96 -4.17
C MET A 3 16.58 4.68 -4.22
N LYS A 4 16.15 3.42 -4.01
CA LYS A 4 14.74 3.02 -4.10
C LYS A 4 13.88 3.58 -2.98
N ASP A 5 14.45 3.82 -1.80
CA ASP A 5 13.68 4.33 -0.66
C ASP A 5 13.43 5.84 -0.80
N ALA A 6 14.40 6.60 -1.29
CA ALA A 6 14.26 8.05 -1.46
C ALA A 6 13.14 8.43 -2.45
N ASP A 7 13.06 7.73 -3.58
CA ASP A 7 12.02 7.96 -4.59
C ASP A 7 10.64 7.56 -4.07
N PHE A 8 10.56 6.45 -3.32
CA PHE A 8 9.32 6.03 -2.69
C PHE A 8 8.86 7.02 -1.60
N GLU A 9 9.77 7.58 -0.80
CA GLU A 9 9.44 8.61 0.18
C GLU A 9 8.92 9.90 -0.48
N ALA A 10 9.52 10.30 -1.61
CA ALA A 10 9.04 11.44 -2.39
C ALA A 10 7.62 11.17 -2.91
N PHE A 11 7.39 9.99 -3.49
CA PHE A 11 6.07 9.56 -3.92
C PHE A 11 5.05 9.55 -2.76
N CYS A 12 5.41 9.04 -1.59
CA CYS A 12 4.55 9.06 -0.40
C CYS A 12 4.17 10.48 0.03
N LYS A 13 5.09 11.44 -0.08
CA LYS A 13 4.84 12.85 0.26
C LYS A 13 3.89 13.52 -0.73
N GLU A 14 4.04 13.23 -2.01
CA GLU A 14 3.15 13.75 -3.06
C GLU A 14 1.75 13.14 -2.97
N ALA A 15 1.67 11.85 -2.65
CA ALA A 15 0.43 11.09 -2.58
C ALA A 15 -0.29 11.15 -1.22
N LYS A 16 0.23 11.93 -0.25
CA LYS A 16 -0.29 11.99 1.13
C LYS A 16 -1.76 12.41 1.21
N ASP A 17 -2.21 13.23 0.26
CA ASP A 17 -3.56 13.80 0.21
C ASP A 17 -4.52 12.91 -0.59
N ILE A 18 -4.03 11.80 -1.17
CA ILE A 18 -4.88 10.84 -1.89
C ILE A 18 -5.68 10.02 -0.88
N PRO A 19 -7.02 9.99 -1.00
CA PRO A 19 -7.87 9.17 -0.15
C PRO A 19 -7.56 7.67 -0.26
N LEU A 20 -7.69 6.95 0.86
CA LEU A 20 -7.52 5.49 0.87
C LEU A 20 -8.47 4.75 -0.09
N SER A 21 -9.67 5.30 -0.34
CA SER A 21 -10.62 4.75 -1.32
C SER A 21 -10.06 4.75 -2.73
N ASP A 22 -9.33 5.79 -3.10
CA ASP A 22 -8.77 5.97 -4.43
C ASP A 22 -7.55 5.06 -4.61
N LEU A 23 -6.73 4.93 -3.55
CA LEU A 23 -5.64 3.96 -3.51
C LEU A 23 -6.13 2.52 -3.59
N SER A 24 -7.24 2.19 -2.91
CA SER A 24 -7.90 0.88 -3.01
C SER A 24 -8.35 0.58 -4.44
N THR A 25 -8.94 1.58 -5.09
CA THR A 25 -9.38 1.47 -6.48
C THR A 25 -8.21 1.29 -7.43
N ALA A 26 -7.12 2.05 -7.24
CA ALA A 26 -5.90 1.92 -8.03
C ALA A 26 -5.26 0.54 -7.86
N TYR A 27 -5.21 0.02 -6.63
CA TYR A 27 -4.75 -1.34 -6.34
C TYR A 27 -5.62 -2.40 -7.02
N PHE A 28 -6.94 -2.29 -6.92
CA PHE A 28 -7.85 -3.23 -7.57
C PHE A 28 -7.64 -3.25 -9.10
N ARG A 29 -7.45 -2.07 -9.71
CA ARG A 29 -7.17 -1.97 -11.15
C ARG A 29 -5.83 -2.60 -11.52
N SER A 30 -4.81 -2.54 -10.66
CA SER A 30 -3.49 -3.09 -10.96
C SER A 30 -3.37 -4.58 -10.68
N GLN A 31 -4.00 -5.08 -9.62
CA GLN A 31 -3.87 -6.47 -9.16
C GLN A 31 -5.07 -7.36 -9.53
N GLY A 32 -6.20 -6.77 -9.94
CA GLY A 32 -7.43 -7.50 -10.25
C GLY A 32 -8.15 -8.08 -9.02
N VAL A 33 -7.70 -7.75 -7.81
CA VAL A 33 -8.25 -8.24 -6.54
C VAL A 33 -8.39 -7.10 -5.54
N GLY A 34 -9.34 -7.24 -4.62
CA GLY A 34 -9.55 -6.26 -3.54
C GLY A 34 -8.37 -6.22 -2.57
N PHE A 35 -8.06 -5.03 -2.06
CA PHE A 35 -7.04 -4.89 -1.01
C PHE A 35 -7.52 -5.46 0.32
N PHE A 36 -8.79 -5.22 0.67
CA PHE A 36 -9.43 -5.79 1.84
C PHE A 36 -10.39 -6.91 1.44
N ASN A 37 -10.42 -7.98 2.23
CA ASN A 37 -11.50 -8.94 2.22
C ASN A 37 -12.33 -8.75 3.49
N ILE A 38 -13.67 -8.80 3.40
CA ILE A 38 -14.57 -8.51 4.51
C ILE A 38 -14.41 -9.54 5.65
N GLU A 39 -13.96 -10.75 5.31
CA GLU A 39 -13.67 -11.83 6.27
C GLU A 39 -12.23 -11.76 6.81
N ASP A 40 -11.39 -10.90 6.24
CA ASP A 40 -9.97 -10.81 6.56
C ASP A 40 -9.70 -9.69 7.56
N ASN A 41 -9.45 -10.08 8.80
CA ASN A 41 -9.08 -9.20 9.90
C ASN A 41 -7.56 -9.11 10.12
N SER A 42 -6.74 -9.57 9.16
CA SER A 42 -5.27 -9.59 9.30
C SER A 42 -4.64 -8.19 9.32
N ILE A 43 -5.32 -7.20 8.72
CA ILE A 43 -4.79 -5.84 8.62
C ILE A 43 -5.17 -5.05 9.87
N ASN A 44 -4.31 -5.14 10.90
CA ASN A 44 -4.40 -4.35 12.12
C ASN A 44 -3.30 -3.29 12.18
N VAL A 45 -3.46 -2.23 11.38
CA VAL A 45 -2.50 -1.12 11.27
C VAL A 45 -3.23 0.22 11.32
N THR A 46 -2.52 1.29 11.64
CA THR A 46 -3.08 2.65 11.60
C THR A 46 -3.38 3.10 10.17
N GLY A 47 -4.26 4.08 10.00
CA GLY A 47 -4.59 4.61 8.67
C GLY A 47 -3.38 5.13 7.88
N LYS A 48 -2.35 5.65 8.55
CA LYS A 48 -1.10 6.11 7.91
C LYS A 48 -0.24 4.95 7.42
N GLU A 49 -0.13 3.89 8.22
CA GLU A 49 0.58 2.68 7.83
C GLU A 49 -0.12 1.98 6.68
N LEU A 50 -1.45 1.92 6.73
CA LEU A 50 -2.27 1.41 5.66
C LEU A 50 -2.09 2.21 4.36
N GLN A 51 -2.12 3.54 4.44
CA GLN A 51 -1.89 4.40 3.27
C GLN A 51 -0.53 4.11 2.64
N ARG A 52 0.52 4.03 3.47
CA ARG A 52 1.88 3.73 3.01
C ARG A 52 1.99 2.33 2.39
N TRP A 53 1.31 1.34 2.95
CA TRP A 53 1.25 -0.01 2.39
C TRP A 53 0.60 -0.01 1.01
N MET A 54 -0.57 0.61 0.86
CA MET A 54 -1.26 0.70 -0.43
C MET A 54 -0.42 1.46 -1.46
N LEU A 55 0.25 2.55 -1.06
CA LEU A 55 1.17 3.29 -1.91
C LEU A 55 2.35 2.43 -2.35
N TRP A 56 2.90 1.59 -1.48
CA TRP A 56 3.97 0.65 -1.82
C TRP A 56 3.50 -0.34 -2.88
N CYS A 57 2.32 -0.93 -2.71
CA CYS A 57 1.73 -1.85 -3.68
C CYS A 57 1.51 -1.18 -5.04
N VAL A 58 0.98 0.04 -5.05
CA VAL A 58 0.74 0.81 -6.28
C VAL A 58 2.06 1.19 -6.96
N TYR A 59 3.05 1.67 -6.20
CA TYR A 59 4.33 2.13 -6.72
C TYR A 59 5.18 0.99 -7.28
N TYR A 60 5.29 -0.13 -6.55
CA TYR A 60 6.09 -1.27 -6.96
C TYR A 60 5.31 -2.28 -7.83
N GLY A 61 4.00 -2.11 -7.98
CA GLY A 61 3.13 -3.06 -8.69
C GLY A 61 3.05 -4.42 -8.01
N ARG A 62 3.19 -4.45 -6.68
CA ARG A 62 3.34 -5.68 -5.88
C ARG A 62 2.07 -5.99 -5.09
N PRO A 63 1.77 -7.28 -4.85
CA PRO A 63 0.63 -7.68 -4.03
C PRO A 63 0.84 -7.28 -2.57
N LYS A 64 -0.25 -7.13 -1.81
CA LYS A 64 -0.20 -6.66 -0.42
C LYS A 64 0.57 -7.60 0.50
N GLU A 65 0.53 -8.90 0.22
CA GLU A 65 1.20 -9.96 0.96
C GLU A 65 2.74 -9.86 0.90
N GLU A 66 3.28 -9.18 -0.13
CA GLU A 66 4.72 -8.95 -0.28
C GLU A 66 5.23 -7.71 0.48
N TYR A 67 4.35 -6.98 1.17
CA TYR A 67 4.77 -5.79 1.88
C TYR A 67 5.64 -6.13 3.10
N PRO A 68 6.80 -5.50 3.29
CA PRO A 68 7.76 -5.88 4.33
C PRO A 68 7.22 -5.88 5.77
N LEU A 69 6.24 -5.02 6.08
CA LEU A 69 5.60 -5.01 7.41
C LEU A 69 4.51 -6.08 7.57
N ALA A 70 3.92 -6.55 6.46
CA ALA A 70 2.93 -7.64 6.49
C ALA A 70 3.58 -8.99 6.84
N MET A 71 4.89 -9.13 6.61
CA MET A 71 5.65 -10.34 6.94
C MET A 71 6.10 -10.43 8.42
N ASN A 72 5.87 -9.38 9.21
CA ASN A 72 6.28 -9.30 10.62
C ASN A 72 5.08 -9.28 11.60
N GLN A 73 3.85 -9.52 11.11
CA GLN A 73 2.65 -9.72 11.94
C GLN A 73 2.28 -11.20 11.99
#